data_AF-A0A147I693-F1
#
_entry.id   AF-A0A147I693-F1
#
_cell.length_a   1.000
_cell.length_b   1.000
_cell.length_c   1.000
_cell.angle_alpha   90.00
_cell.angle_beta   90.00
_cell.angle_gamma   90.00
#
_symmetry.space_group_name_H-M   'P 1'
#
loop_
_entity.id
_entity.type
_entity.pdbx_description
1 polymer ?
#
loop_
_entity_poly.entity_id
_entity_poly.type
_entity_poly.pdbx_seq_one_letter_code
_entity_poly.pdbx_strand_id
1 'polypeptide(L)'
;MVLILQILQILLNVVWWIIIVQAILSWLIAFNVINTSNDFIRSVWYALQKMTDPLYRPIRRILPDFGALDLSPMVVLLAVIILGKILDTAIANAMYGGAVVVG
;
A
#
# COMPACT_ATOMS: atom_id res chain seq x y z
N MET A 1 19.76 16.19 -1.45
CA MET A 1 19.44 14.76 -1.29
C MET A 1 18.16 14.51 -0.48
N VAL A 2 17.90 15.27 0.60
CA VAL A 2 16.71 15.12 1.47
C VAL A 2 15.37 15.26 0.73
N LEU A 3 15.25 16.21 -0.21
CA LEU A 3 14.03 16.40 -1.00
C LEU A 3 13.60 15.14 -1.77
N ILE A 4 14.56 14.37 -2.30
CA ILE A 4 14.27 13.13 -3.04
C ILE A 4 13.68 12.08 -2.10
N LEU A 5 14.22 11.97 -0.88
CA LEU A 5 13.69 11.07 0.15
C LEU A 5 12.28 11.49 0.59
N GLN A 6 12.02 12.79 0.73
CA GLN A 6 10.68 13.30 1.05
C GLN A 6 9.67 13.03 -0.07
N ILE A 7 10.05 13.22 -1.33
CA ILE A 7 9.19 12.88 -2.48
C ILE A 7 8.85 11.39 -2.46
N LEU A 8 9.85 10.52 -2.22
CA LEU A 8 9.63 9.09 -2.12
C LEU A 8 8.68 8.74 -0.95
N GLN A 9 8.77 9.45 0.18
CA GLN A 9 7.88 9.26 1.34
C GLN A 9 6.44 9.68 1.01
N ILE A 10 6.26 10.75 0.24
CA ILE A 10 4.94 11.17 -0.24
C ILE A 10 4.36 10.11 -1.18
N LEU A 11 5.14 9.61 -2.14
CA LEU A 11 4.70 8.55 -3.05
C LEU A 11 4.29 7.28 -2.30
N LEU A 12 5.06 6.91 -1.28
CA LEU A 12 4.77 5.75 -0.45
C LEU A 12 3.46 5.92 0.35
N ASN A 13 3.19 7.13 0.87
CA ASN A 13 1.92 7.45 1.50
C ASN A 13 0.73 7.39 0.54
N VAL A 14 0.91 7.84 -0.72
CA VAL A 14 -0.14 7.70 -1.74
C VAL A 14 -0.43 6.23 -2.02
N VAL A 15 0.61 5.39 -2.16
CA VAL A 15 0.45 3.94 -2.33
C VAL A 15 -0.27 3.32 -1.13
N TRP A 16 0.06 3.74 0.10
CA TRP A 16 -0.62 3.29 1.32
C TRP A 16 -2.14 3.55 1.26
N TRP A 17 -2.54 4.77 0.90
CA TRP A 17 -3.96 5.12 0.77
C TRP A 17 -4.67 4.33 -0.33
N ILE A 18 -4.01 4.12 -1.49
CA ILE A 18 -4.57 3.31 -2.58
C ILE A 18 -4.84 1.88 -2.12
N ILE A 19 -3.90 1.27 -1.38
CA ILE A 19 -4.05 -0.09 -0.87
C ILE A 19 -5.17 -0.16 0.16
N ILE A 20 -5.28 0.83 1.05
CA ILE A 20 -6.39 0.90 2.02
C ILE A 20 -7.74 0.96 1.32
N VAL A 21 -7.90 1.85 0.33
CA VAL A 21 -9.15 1.97 -0.44
C VAL A 21 -9.48 0.66 -1.14
N GLN A 22 -8.47 0.01 -1.75
CA GLN A 22 -8.66 -1.27 -2.42
C GLN A 22 -9.03 -2.40 -1.45
N ALA A 23 -8.42 -2.45 -0.26
CA ALA A 23 -8.73 -3.41 0.79
C ALA A 23 -10.17 -3.24 1.30
N ILE A 24 -10.57 -2.01 1.60
CA ILE A 24 -11.93 -1.68 2.03
C ILE A 24 -12.92 -2.06 0.95
N LEU A 25 -12.68 -1.68 -0.31
CA LEU A 25 -13.55 -2.03 -1.43
C LEU A 25 -13.67 -3.55 -1.61
N SER A 26 -12.56 -4.28 -1.43
CA SER A 26 -12.54 -5.75 -1.45
C SER A 26 -13.47 -6.34 -0.39
N TRP A 27 -13.42 -5.84 0.84
CA TRP A 27 -14.29 -6.32 1.92
C TRP A 27 -15.74 -5.94 1.68
N LEU A 28 -16.02 -4.72 1.21
CA LEU A 28 -17.38 -4.29 0.90
C LEU A 28 -18.04 -5.15 -0.18
N ILE A 29 -17.27 -5.58 -1.19
CA ILE A 29 -17.75 -6.51 -2.22
C ILE A 29 -17.90 -7.93 -1.65
N ALA A 30 -16.90 -8.43 -0.91
CA ALA A 30 -16.93 -9.77 -0.33
C ALA A 30 -18.10 -9.99 0.65
N PHE A 31 -18.47 -8.96 1.41
CA PHE A 31 -19.61 -9.00 2.33
C PHE A 31 -20.94 -8.58 1.70
N ASN A 32 -21.01 -8.46 0.36
CA ASN A 32 -22.20 -8.03 -0.38
C ASN A 32 -22.78 -6.68 0.10
N VAL A 33 -21.95 -5.80 0.69
CA VAL A 33 -22.35 -4.45 1.09
C VAL A 33 -22.48 -3.56 -0.14
N ILE A 34 -21.58 -3.73 -1.11
CA ILE A 34 -21.61 -3.06 -2.40
C ILE A 34 -21.86 -4.09 -3.50
N ASN A 35 -22.86 -3.82 -4.34
CA ASN A 35 -23.14 -4.66 -5.49
C ASN A 35 -22.32 -4.22 -6.71
N THR A 36 -21.59 -5.17 -7.31
CA THR A 36 -20.82 -4.96 -8.55
C THR A 36 -21.68 -4.96 -9.82
N SER A 37 -23.01 -4.98 -9.71
CA SER A 37 -23.93 -4.86 -10.86
C SER A 37 -23.79 -3.54 -11.62
N ASN A 38 -23.28 -2.48 -11.00
CA ASN A 38 -23.02 -1.22 -11.69
C ASN A 38 -21.69 -1.32 -12.45
N ASP A 39 -21.73 -1.09 -13.77
CA ASP A 39 -20.55 -1.16 -14.65
C ASP A 39 -19.41 -0.23 -14.20
N PHE A 40 -19.74 0.91 -13.56
CA PHE A 40 -18.74 1.79 -12.97
C PHE A 40 -17.95 1.10 -11.85
N ILE A 41 -18.64 0.48 -10.89
CA ILE A 41 -18.00 -0.20 -9.75
C ILE A 41 -17.18 -1.39 -10.25
N ARG A 42 -17.72 -2.14 -11.22
CA ARG A 42 -17.02 -3.28 -11.83
C ARG A 42 -15.73 -2.88 -12.54
N SER A 43 -15.76 -1.78 -13.30
CA SER A 43 -14.58 -1.28 -14.02
C SER A 43 -13.48 -0.77 -13.06
N VAL A 44 -13.86 -0.02 -12.02
CA VAL A 44 -12.93 0.42 -10.97
C VAL A 44 -12.32 -0.77 -10.24
N TRP A 45 -13.13 -1.75 -9.85
CA TRP A 45 -12.65 -2.97 -9.20
C TRP A 45 -11.66 -3.74 -10.07
N TYR A 46 -11.98 -3.94 -11.35
CA TYR A 46 -11.10 -4.63 -12.28
C TYR A 46 -9.79 -3.88 -12.53
N ALA A 47 -9.84 -2.54 -12.65
CA ALA A 47 -8.65 -1.72 -12.78
C ALA A 47 -7.75 -1.82 -11.54
N LEU A 48 -8.33 -1.71 -10.34
CA LEU A 48 -7.61 -1.85 -9.07
C LEU A 48 -7.00 -3.24 -8.91
N GLN A 49 -7.75 -4.30 -9.20
CA GLN A 49 -7.22 -5.66 -9.21
C GLN A 49 -6.04 -5.77 -10.16
N LYS A 50 -6.17 -5.34 -11.41
CA LYS A 50 -5.10 -5.46 -12.41
C LYS A 50 -3.83 -4.69 -12.03
N MET A 51 -3.97 -3.53 -11.37
CA MET A 51 -2.83 -2.75 -10.86
C MET A 51 -2.16 -3.38 -9.64
N THR A 52 -2.94 -4.02 -8.76
CA THR A 52 -2.45 -4.56 -7.48
C THR A 52 -2.06 -6.03 -7.55
N ASP A 53 -2.54 -6.79 -8.54
CA ASP A 53 -2.23 -8.20 -8.74
C ASP A 53 -0.73 -8.52 -8.81
N PRO A 54 0.15 -7.75 -9.49
CA PRO A 54 1.59 -8.02 -9.45
C PRO A 54 2.21 -7.89 -8.05
N LEU A 55 1.64 -7.06 -7.18
CA LEU A 55 2.06 -6.93 -5.77
C LEU A 55 1.49 -8.05 -4.90
N TYR A 56 0.23 -8.45 -5.13
CA TYR A 56 -0.45 -9.44 -4.30
C TYR A 56 -0.14 -10.89 -4.69
N ARG A 57 0.13 -11.17 -5.97
CA ARG A 57 0.36 -12.52 -6.48
C ARG A 57 1.52 -13.26 -5.80
N PRO A 58 2.68 -12.63 -5.51
CA PRO A 58 3.74 -13.25 -4.72
C PRO A 58 3.29 -13.56 -3.29
N ILE A 59 2.50 -12.68 -2.68
CA ILE A 59 2.04 -12.80 -1.29
C ILE A 59 1.00 -13.91 -1.16
N ARG A 60 0.05 -14.00 -2.09
CA ARG A 60 -0.97 -15.07 -2.15
C ARG A 60 -0.37 -16.47 -2.31
N ARG A 61 0.85 -16.59 -2.83
CA ARG A 61 1.54 -17.89 -2.91
C ARG A 61 2.05 -18.39 -1.55
N ILE A 62 2.22 -17.47 -0.60
CA ILE A 62 2.76 -17.76 0.73
C ILE A 62 1.62 -17.83 1.75
N LEU A 63 0.58 -17.03 1.57
CA LEU A 63 -0.57 -17.00 2.45
C LEU A 63 -1.51 -18.20 2.22
N PRO A 64 -2.11 -18.76 3.29
CA PRO A 64 -3.24 -19.67 3.16
C PRO A 64 -4.43 -19.01 2.47
N ASP A 65 -5.29 -19.80 1.82
CA ASP A 65 -6.57 -19.31 1.30
C ASP A 65 -7.53 -19.01 2.45
N PHE A 66 -7.83 -17.72 2.66
CA PHE A 66 -8.76 -17.23 3.70
C PHE A 66 -10.22 -17.14 3.20
N GLY A 67 -10.56 -17.87 2.14
CA GLY A 67 -11.90 -17.89 1.56
C GLY A 67 -12.30 -16.54 0.96
N ALA A 68 -13.37 -15.93 1.48
CA ALA A 68 -13.91 -14.68 0.95
C ALA A 68 -13.07 -13.43 1.31
N LEU A 69 -12.11 -13.57 2.22
CA LEU A 69 -11.38 -12.43 2.78
C LEU A 69 -9.92 -12.44 2.31
N ASP A 70 -9.57 -11.53 1.40
CA ASP A 70 -8.19 -11.41 0.93
C ASP A 70 -7.33 -10.65 1.97
N LEU A 71 -6.35 -11.33 2.58
CA LEU A 71 -5.39 -10.74 3.51
C LEU A 71 -4.15 -10.17 2.82
N SER A 72 -3.99 -10.35 1.50
CA SER A 72 -2.85 -9.83 0.74
C SER A 72 -2.66 -8.31 0.88
N PRO A 73 -3.72 -7.48 0.85
CA PRO A 73 -3.59 -6.04 1.06
C PRO A 73 -2.98 -5.70 2.42
N MET A 74 -3.30 -6.46 3.48
CA MET A 74 -2.71 -6.24 4.81
C MET A 74 -1.21 -6.49 4.83
N VAL A 75 -0.75 -7.54 4.15
CA VAL A 75 0.69 -7.83 4.06
C VAL A 75 1.43 -6.76 3.26
N VAL A 76 0.84 -6.27 2.16
CA VAL A 76 1.44 -5.15 1.42
C VAL A 76 1.45 -3.88 2.26
N LEU A 77 0.38 -3.58 3.01
CA LEU A 77 0.36 -2.44 3.93
C LEU A 77 1.47 -2.52 4.97
N LEU A 78 1.71 -3.70 5.54
CA LEU A 78 2.81 -3.91 6.47
C LEU A 78 4.16 -3.63 5.80
N ALA A 79 4.39 -4.13 4.58
CA ALA A 79 5.61 -3.86 3.83
C ALA A 79 5.78 -2.36 3.55
N VAL A 80 4.72 -1.68 3.14
CA VAL A 80 4.71 -0.22 2.88
C VAL A 80 5.01 0.57 4.17
N ILE A 81 4.42 0.18 5.30
CA ILE A 81 4.70 0.82 6.61
C ILE A 81 6.17 0.65 6.99
N ILE A 82 6.72 -0.56 6.84
CA ILE A 82 8.14 -0.83 7.13
C ILE A 82 9.05 0.05 6.26
N LEU A 83 8.78 0.11 4.95
CA LEU A 83 9.53 0.96 4.03
C LEU A 83 9.42 2.44 4.42
N GLY A 84 8.24 2.89 4.86
CA GLY A 84 8.02 4.27 5.28
C GLY A 84 8.81 4.61 6.54
N LYS A 85 8.87 3.70 7.51
CA LYS A 85 9.69 3.86 8.72
C LYS A 85 11.18 3.93 8.43
N ILE A 86 11.66 3.10 7.50
CA ILE A 86 13.06 3.14 7.04
C ILE A 86 13.35 4.50 6.40
N LEU A 87 12.44 5.00 5.56
CA LEU A 87 12.61 6.27 4.86
C LEU A 87 12.55 7.47 5.81
N ASP A 88 11.63 7.48 6.78
CA ASP A 88 11.56 8.50 7.83
C ASP A 88 12.87 8.54 8.65
N THR A 89 13.42 7.37 8.98
CA THR A 89 14.70 7.26 9.69
C THR A 89 15.85 7.78 8.83
N ALA A 90 15.88 7.45 7.54
CA ALA A 90 16.89 7.96 6.61
C ALA A 90 16.81 9.48 6.43
N ILE A 91 15.60 10.04 6.36
CA ILE A 91 15.35 11.49 6.31
C ILE A 91 15.87 12.15 7.59
N ALA A 92 15.52 11.60 8.77
CA ALA A 92 15.99 12.12 10.05
C ALA A 92 17.52 12.10 10.13
N ASN A 93 18.17 10.99 9.78
CA ASN A 93 19.62 10.89 9.76
C ASN A 93 20.26 11.87 8.78
N ALA A 94 19.66 12.09 7.60
CA ALA A 94 20.17 13.04 6.62
C ALA A 94 20.00 14.50 7.06
N MET A 95 18.98 14.82 7.88
CA MET A 95 18.75 16.14 8.43
C MET A 95 19.60 16.42 9.68
N TYR A 96 19.70 15.47 10.61
CA TYR A 96 20.41 15.64 11.88
C TYR A 96 21.89 15.22 11.81
N GLY A 97 22.26 14.24 10.99
CA GLY A 97 23.64 13.82 10.79
C GLY A 97 24.51 14.86 10.07
N GLY A 98 23.91 15.71 9.23
CA GLY A 98 24.58 16.87 8.66
C GLY A 98 24.86 17.98 9.67
N ALA A 99 24.07 18.07 10.74
CA ALA A 99 24.23 19.09 11.79
C ALA A 99 25.35 18.78 12.80
N VAL A 100 25.67 17.48 13.01
CA VAL A 100 26.70 17.04 13.98
C VAL A 100 28.12 17.09 13.40
N VAL A 101 28.29 17.06 12.07
CA VAL A 101 29.61 17.07 11.42
C VAL A 101 30.13 18.50 11.15
N VAL A 102 29.29 19.52 11.31
CA VAL A 102 29.60 20.93 10.98
C VAL A 102 29.77 21.82 12.22
N GLY A 103 29.57 21.29 13.43
CA GLY A 103 29.86 21.96 14.70
C GLY A 103 31.20 21.51 15.27
#